data_AF-A0A2U9CXQ3-F1
#
_entry.id   AF-A0A2U9CXQ3-F1
#
_cell.length_a   1.000
_cell.length_b   1.000
_cell.length_c   1.000
_cell.angle_alpha   90.00
_cell.angle_beta   90.00
_cell.angle_gamma   90.00
#
_symmetry.space_group_name_H-M   'P 1'
#
loop_
_entity.id
_entity.type
_entity.pdbx_description
1 polymer ?
#
loop_
_entity_poly.entity_id
_entity_poly.type
_entity_poly.pdbx_seq_one_letter_code
_entity_poly.pdbx_strand_id
1 'polypeptide(L)'
;MCDEVDIEQDSLCGEPAQFDPTFRGPVKKRKCNDIICCFLFTAAILGYVLLGILAFCYGDPRHVLYPRNSTGWFCGIGPNKDRPNLFYFDILRCVPSVNVMPTTLNGFQCPITKVCVEKCPSSFWAVGKPSYLPTVKPASVFNQSLCVPSLHLENTTLTVKDIVDKELCPFFHMPTISVLGRCLPDVAALGKIPSAFSNIPGLPSVKLINSSTKDILKGFNARGVGIRILEDFVSSWRWILVGLLPAVVVSMLLLLLLRFPAPVRVRMAVILGALCPGVGGIWHCCNQFVIYNEDTASIIKTGFKFRVLYPITWVYFLFPLYFVECTWIFITIFRLQGLKMIIALIQESSKAIGHMMWALLYPLVTFVLLLACVACWGSTALCLATAGSPIYKVVALKSRTSNCKSIIGTDNCDPQTFTPSDYPDCPSARCIFINYNKEGLLQMDALQFLNFVTFFWCVNFVLALSQCTLAGAFASYYWAFNKPGDIPSSPVWGGFMRSLRYHVGSLALGSFLLILETVGMVVLRVLNIIVVSLLFLHFTFSSIIRMCKWMNGYSRIAFLKRLR
;
A
#
# COMPACT_ATOMS: atom_id res chain seq x y z
N MET A 1 50.96 -37.67 4.95
CA MET A 1 51.46 -38.12 3.65
C MET A 1 51.33 -36.96 2.67
N CYS A 2 52.16 -35.95 2.86
CA CYS A 2 52.36 -34.81 1.97
C CYS A 2 53.77 -34.29 2.29
N ASP A 3 54.77 -35.12 2.04
CA ASP A 3 56.16 -34.72 1.87
C ASP A 3 56.59 -35.40 0.57
N GLU A 4 57.40 -34.71 -0.26
CA GLU A 4 57.94 -35.13 -1.58
C GLU A 4 57.23 -34.66 -2.86
N VAL A 5 56.79 -33.40 -2.95
CA VAL A 5 56.71 -32.73 -4.26
C VAL A 5 57.07 -31.25 -4.13
N ASP A 6 58.33 -30.89 -3.86
CA ASP A 6 58.76 -29.48 -3.92
C ASP A 6 60.29 -29.37 -4.06
N ILE A 7 60.84 -29.54 -5.27
CA ILE A 7 62.21 -29.07 -5.59
C ILE A 7 62.29 -28.28 -6.91
N GLU A 8 61.35 -28.44 -7.85
CA GLU A 8 61.45 -27.76 -9.16
C GLU A 8 60.61 -26.48 -9.32
N GLN A 9 59.78 -26.10 -8.34
CA GLN A 9 58.80 -25.01 -8.49
C GLN A 9 59.18 -23.68 -7.81
N ASP A 10 60.38 -23.59 -7.24
CA ASP A 10 60.87 -22.37 -6.58
C ASP A 10 61.45 -21.32 -7.53
N SER A 11 61.62 -21.63 -8.83
CA SER A 11 62.18 -20.68 -9.80
C SER A 11 61.14 -19.75 -10.45
N LEU A 12 59.83 -19.97 -10.21
CA LEU A 12 58.75 -19.18 -10.82
C LEU A 12 58.01 -18.26 -9.82
N CYS A 13 58.30 -18.39 -8.53
CA CYS A 13 57.75 -17.54 -7.48
C CYS A 13 58.78 -16.45 -7.16
N GLY A 14 58.45 -15.18 -7.44
CA GLY A 14 59.30 -14.05 -7.04
C GLY A 14 59.56 -14.05 -5.53
N GLU A 15 60.68 -13.45 -5.11
CA GLU A 15 61.06 -13.43 -3.70
C GLU A 15 59.89 -12.99 -2.79
N PRO A 16 59.64 -13.72 -1.68
CA PRO A 16 58.57 -13.35 -0.76
C PRO A 16 58.83 -11.95 -0.21
N ALA A 17 57.80 -11.10 -0.28
CA ALA A 17 57.90 -9.73 0.20
C ALA A 17 58.35 -9.70 1.66
N GLN A 18 59.51 -9.07 1.93
CA GLN A 18 60.03 -8.97 3.29
C GLN A 18 59.08 -8.15 4.18
N PHE A 19 58.90 -8.61 5.42
CA PHE A 19 58.04 -7.95 6.41
C PHE A 19 58.62 -6.57 6.77
N ASP A 20 57.99 -5.51 6.27
CA ASP A 20 58.30 -4.13 6.64
C ASP A 20 57.40 -3.69 7.82
N PRO A 21 57.94 -3.52 9.04
CA PRO A 21 57.18 -3.09 10.21
C PRO A 21 56.63 -1.66 10.10
N THR A 22 57.06 -0.88 9.10
CA THR A 22 56.55 0.47 8.80
C THR A 22 55.48 0.48 7.69
N PHE A 23 55.26 -0.65 7.01
CA PHE A 23 54.29 -0.77 5.94
C PHE A 23 52.86 -0.75 6.48
N ARG A 24 52.26 0.45 6.51
CA ARG A 24 50.86 0.64 6.92
C ARG A 24 49.84 0.26 5.84
N GLY A 25 50.16 -0.68 4.96
CA GLY A 25 49.34 -1.06 3.81
C GLY A 25 49.25 0.00 2.71
N PRO A 26 48.51 -0.26 1.61
CA PRO A 26 48.31 0.68 0.49
C PRO A 26 47.32 1.80 0.86
N VAL A 27 47.64 2.56 1.91
CA VAL A 27 46.78 3.63 2.46
C VAL A 27 47.21 5.01 1.94
N LYS A 28 48.50 5.19 1.60
CA LYS A 28 49.07 6.50 1.22
C LYS A 28 48.68 7.00 -0.19
N LYS A 29 48.30 6.15 -1.15
CA LYS A 29 48.00 6.55 -2.56
C LYS A 29 46.59 6.16 -3.02
N ARG A 30 45.55 6.48 -2.23
CA ARG A 30 44.16 6.20 -2.64
C ARG A 30 43.61 7.31 -3.52
N LYS A 31 43.08 6.95 -4.68
CA LYS A 31 42.33 7.85 -5.59
C LYS A 31 40.85 7.46 -5.56
N CYS A 32 39.96 8.42 -5.84
CA CYS A 32 38.54 8.13 -5.99
C CYS A 32 38.33 7.23 -7.21
N ASN A 33 37.57 6.15 -7.03
CA ASN A 33 37.21 5.27 -8.12
C ASN A 33 35.92 5.72 -8.81
N ASP A 34 35.83 5.50 -10.13
CA ASP A 34 34.63 5.76 -10.94
C ASP A 34 34.07 7.20 -10.79
N ILE A 35 34.94 8.21 -10.98
CA ILE A 35 34.61 9.63 -10.78
C ILE A 35 33.39 10.08 -11.60
N ILE A 36 33.23 9.59 -12.84
CA ILE A 36 32.09 9.93 -13.69
C ILE A 36 30.77 9.46 -13.05
N CYS A 37 30.75 8.23 -12.53
CA CYS A 37 29.57 7.68 -11.86
C CYS A 37 29.26 8.43 -10.55
N CYS A 38 30.29 8.90 -9.84
CA CYS A 38 30.14 9.75 -8.68
C CYS A 38 29.45 11.09 -9.03
N PHE A 39 29.87 11.73 -10.12
CA PHE A 39 29.24 12.96 -10.62
C PHE A 39 27.79 12.73 -11.04
N LEU A 40 27.52 11.66 -11.81
CA LEU A 40 26.17 11.31 -12.24
C LEU A 40 25.23 11.06 -11.07
N PHE A 41 25.68 10.31 -10.07
CA PHE A 41 24.90 10.06 -8.87
C PHE A 41 24.64 11.34 -8.07
N THR A 42 25.65 12.18 -7.90
CA THR A 42 25.50 13.47 -7.21
C THR A 42 24.52 14.38 -7.94
N ALA A 43 24.60 14.45 -9.28
CA ALA A 43 23.65 15.19 -10.10
C ALA A 43 22.23 14.63 -10.00
N ALA A 44 22.06 13.30 -9.97
CA ALA A 44 20.78 12.65 -9.77
C ALA A 44 20.17 12.98 -8.41
N ILE A 45 20.97 12.95 -7.33
CA ILE A 45 20.51 13.34 -5.98
C ILE A 45 20.13 14.83 -5.93
N LEU A 46 20.93 15.72 -6.51
CA LEU A 46 20.59 17.15 -6.57
C LEU A 46 19.31 17.42 -7.38
N GLY A 47 19.17 16.76 -8.52
CA GLY A 47 17.95 16.80 -9.33
C GLY A 47 16.73 16.26 -8.57
N TYR A 48 16.93 15.21 -7.77
CA TYR A 48 15.88 14.64 -6.93
C TYR A 48 15.46 15.57 -5.79
N VAL A 49 16.41 16.24 -5.14
CA VAL A 49 16.12 17.26 -4.12
C VAL A 49 15.36 18.43 -4.74
N LEU A 50 15.77 18.91 -5.91
CA LEU A 50 15.06 19.96 -6.64
C LEU A 50 13.63 19.52 -7.02
N LEU A 51 13.48 18.30 -7.53
CA LEU A 51 12.17 17.71 -7.84
C LEU A 51 11.30 17.62 -6.59
N GLY A 52 11.87 17.20 -5.45
CA GLY A 52 11.20 17.16 -4.16
C GLY A 52 10.69 18.55 -3.76
N ILE A 53 11.56 19.57 -3.79
CA ILE A 53 11.19 20.95 -3.46
C ILE A 53 10.06 21.44 -4.36
N LEU A 54 10.16 21.26 -5.68
CA LEU A 54 9.11 21.63 -6.62
C LEU A 54 7.81 20.87 -6.33
N ALA A 55 7.89 19.56 -6.09
CA ALA A 55 6.73 18.76 -5.74
C ALA A 55 6.06 19.27 -4.46
N PHE A 56 6.82 19.64 -3.42
CA PHE A 56 6.28 20.21 -2.19
C PHE A 56 5.69 21.61 -2.36
N CYS A 57 6.27 22.46 -3.21
CA CYS A 57 5.76 23.81 -3.45
C CYS A 57 4.41 23.81 -4.20
N TYR A 58 4.22 22.87 -5.13
CA TYR A 58 3.01 22.80 -5.96
C TYR A 58 2.02 21.72 -5.52
N GLY A 59 2.48 20.69 -4.82
CA GLY A 59 1.67 19.59 -4.33
C GLY A 59 1.02 19.91 -2.99
N ASP A 60 -0.26 19.55 -2.87
CA ASP A 60 -0.99 19.63 -1.60
C ASP A 60 -1.46 18.23 -1.18
N PRO A 61 -0.81 17.60 -0.16
CA PRO A 61 -1.14 16.24 0.27
C PRO A 61 -2.59 16.12 0.80
N ARG A 62 -3.25 17.23 1.15
CA ARG A 62 -4.65 17.24 1.60
C ARG A 62 -5.62 16.76 0.53
N HIS A 63 -5.25 16.84 -0.75
CA HIS A 63 -6.06 16.35 -1.88
C HIS A 63 -6.35 14.84 -1.82
N VAL A 64 -5.47 14.05 -1.21
CA VAL A 64 -5.66 12.60 -1.05
C VAL A 64 -6.45 12.27 0.20
N LEU A 65 -6.20 13.01 1.29
CA LEU A 65 -6.78 12.72 2.59
C LEU A 65 -8.24 13.21 2.71
N TYR A 66 -8.57 14.36 2.12
CA TYR A 66 -9.88 14.99 2.27
C TYR A 66 -10.66 15.05 0.96
N PRO A 67 -11.95 14.64 0.96
CA PRO A 67 -12.83 14.88 -0.17
C PRO A 67 -13.20 16.35 -0.30
N ARG A 68 -13.58 16.76 -1.51
CA ARG A 68 -14.04 18.12 -1.83
C ARG A 68 -15.50 18.14 -2.25
N ASN A 69 -16.22 19.18 -1.84
CA ASN A 69 -17.57 19.47 -2.30
C ASN A 69 -17.58 20.08 -3.73
N SER A 70 -18.77 20.29 -4.30
CA SER A 70 -18.89 20.86 -5.65
C SER A 70 -18.33 22.28 -5.79
N THR A 71 -18.27 23.05 -4.70
CA THR A 71 -17.66 24.39 -4.66
C THR A 71 -16.13 24.35 -4.57
N GLY A 72 -15.51 23.17 -4.45
CA GLY A 72 -14.05 23.01 -4.37
C GLY A 72 -13.45 23.07 -2.97
N TRP A 73 -14.26 23.29 -1.93
CA TRP A 73 -13.81 23.31 -0.53
C TRP A 73 -13.64 21.89 0.01
N PHE A 74 -12.64 21.69 0.86
CA PHE A 74 -12.42 20.44 1.58
C PHE A 74 -13.51 20.20 2.63
N CYS A 75 -13.90 18.94 2.82
CA CYS A 75 -14.73 18.52 3.95
C CYS A 75 -13.84 18.22 5.17
N GLY A 76 -14.24 18.65 6.37
CA GLY A 76 -13.50 18.43 7.62
C GLY A 76 -12.38 19.44 7.91
N ILE A 77 -12.14 20.41 7.01
CA ILE A 77 -11.14 21.48 7.18
C ILE A 77 -11.72 22.83 6.73
N GLY A 78 -11.26 23.91 7.36
CA GLY A 78 -11.62 25.28 6.99
C GLY A 78 -13.10 25.57 7.25
N PRO A 79 -13.87 26.08 6.28
CA PRO A 79 -15.28 26.41 6.48
C PRO A 79 -16.18 25.18 6.76
N ASN A 80 -15.71 23.97 6.44
CA ASN A 80 -16.44 22.72 6.69
C ASN A 80 -15.82 21.87 7.81
N LYS A 81 -15.18 22.48 8.81
CA LYS A 81 -14.49 21.75 9.90
C LYS A 81 -15.41 20.75 10.60
N ASP A 82 -16.66 21.13 10.87
CA ASP A 82 -17.64 20.29 11.57
C ASP A 82 -18.35 19.29 10.63
N ARG A 83 -17.98 19.28 9.33
CA ARG A 83 -18.63 18.47 8.29
C ARG A 83 -17.59 17.63 7.54
N PRO A 84 -17.11 16.52 8.13
CA PRO A 84 -16.04 15.72 7.55
C PRO A 84 -16.47 14.83 6.38
N ASN A 85 -17.77 14.57 6.21
CA ASN A 85 -18.27 13.58 5.26
C ASN A 85 -18.78 14.22 3.96
N LEU A 86 -18.45 13.66 2.80
CA LEU A 86 -18.91 14.10 1.49
C LEU A 86 -20.12 13.27 1.05
N PHE A 87 -21.25 13.94 0.89
CA PHE A 87 -22.51 13.36 0.43
C PHE A 87 -22.76 13.67 -1.05
N TYR A 88 -23.30 12.70 -1.80
CA TYR A 88 -23.66 12.80 -3.22
C TYR A 88 -25.18 12.85 -3.36
N PHE A 89 -25.72 13.81 -4.10
CA PHE A 89 -27.17 13.99 -4.20
C PHE A 89 -27.90 12.83 -4.89
N ASP A 90 -27.35 12.29 -5.98
CA ASP A 90 -27.93 11.16 -6.72
C ASP A 90 -26.83 10.25 -7.28
N ILE A 91 -26.20 9.49 -6.40
CA ILE A 91 -25.07 8.60 -6.76
C ILE A 91 -25.42 7.58 -7.86
N LEU A 92 -26.70 7.29 -8.08
CA LEU A 92 -27.17 6.33 -9.08
C LEU A 92 -27.01 6.85 -10.52
N ARG A 93 -26.97 8.17 -10.74
CA ARG A 93 -26.69 8.76 -12.06
C ARG A 93 -25.30 8.47 -12.58
N CYS A 94 -24.40 7.99 -11.72
CA CYS A 94 -23.04 7.63 -12.09
C CYS A 94 -22.91 6.26 -12.71
N VAL A 95 -23.99 5.50 -12.78
CA VAL A 95 -23.97 4.19 -13.41
C VAL A 95 -24.27 4.36 -14.90
N PRO A 96 -23.39 3.87 -15.79
CA PRO A 96 -23.61 3.94 -17.24
C PRO A 96 -24.94 3.31 -17.69
N SER A 97 -25.48 2.37 -16.92
CA SER A 97 -26.78 1.73 -17.18
C SER A 97 -28.00 2.61 -16.86
N VAL A 98 -27.82 3.70 -16.10
CA VAL A 98 -28.87 4.64 -15.70
C VAL A 98 -28.80 5.94 -16.50
N ASN A 99 -27.59 6.39 -16.87
CA ASN A 99 -27.39 7.61 -17.65
C ASN A 99 -26.20 7.46 -18.60
N VAL A 100 -26.31 7.98 -19.82
CA VAL A 100 -25.31 7.84 -20.91
C VAL A 100 -24.26 8.97 -20.90
N MET A 101 -24.46 9.99 -20.05
CA MET A 101 -23.54 11.12 -19.86
C MET A 101 -22.13 10.75 -19.35
N PRO A 102 -21.93 9.70 -18.52
CA PRO A 102 -20.59 9.27 -18.09
C PRO A 102 -19.74 8.71 -19.24
N THR A 103 -20.37 8.20 -20.29
CA THR A 103 -19.70 7.59 -21.46
C THR A 103 -19.11 8.63 -22.41
N THR A 104 -19.67 9.84 -22.48
CA THR A 104 -19.16 10.93 -23.33
C THR A 104 -18.01 11.73 -22.69
N LEU A 105 -17.79 11.60 -21.39
CA LEU A 105 -16.70 12.26 -20.62
C LEU A 105 -15.50 11.34 -20.36
N ASN A 106 -15.21 10.40 -21.27
CA ASN A 106 -14.11 9.44 -21.15
C ASN A 106 -14.08 8.69 -19.79
N GLY A 107 -15.23 8.20 -19.32
CA GLY A 107 -15.31 7.19 -18.26
C GLY A 107 -14.88 7.61 -16.85
N PHE A 108 -14.52 8.87 -16.58
CA PHE A 108 -13.82 9.20 -15.32
C PHE A 108 -14.58 9.98 -14.25
N GLN A 109 -15.64 10.74 -14.54
CA GLN A 109 -16.37 11.43 -13.48
C GLN A 109 -17.81 11.75 -13.86
N CYS A 110 -18.70 11.37 -12.97
CA CYS A 110 -20.12 11.63 -13.03
C CYS A 110 -20.44 13.03 -12.46
N PRO A 111 -21.10 13.91 -13.25
CA PRO A 111 -21.43 15.27 -12.83
C PRO A 111 -22.64 15.25 -11.88
N ILE A 112 -22.40 15.33 -10.57
CA ILE A 112 -23.43 15.45 -9.54
C ILE A 112 -22.97 16.51 -8.54
N THR A 113 -23.93 17.25 -7.99
CA THR A 113 -23.75 18.06 -6.78
C THR A 113 -23.33 17.22 -5.58
N LYS A 114 -22.27 17.67 -4.89
CA LYS A 114 -21.68 17.02 -3.71
C LYS A 114 -21.54 18.06 -2.61
N VAL A 115 -21.93 17.71 -1.40
CA VAL A 115 -21.92 18.61 -0.23
C VAL A 115 -21.22 17.97 0.96
N CYS A 116 -20.61 18.78 1.82
CA CYS A 116 -20.05 18.31 3.08
C CYS A 116 -21.14 18.25 4.14
N VAL A 117 -21.24 17.13 4.85
CA VAL A 117 -22.23 16.83 5.89
C VAL A 117 -21.50 16.35 7.14
N GLU A 118 -22.13 16.57 8.30
CA GLU A 118 -21.62 16.08 9.58
C GLU A 118 -21.78 14.55 9.68
N LYS A 119 -23.00 14.06 9.43
CA LYS A 119 -23.33 12.63 9.48
C LYS A 119 -23.97 12.17 8.17
N CYS A 120 -23.54 11.03 7.67
CA CYS A 120 -24.16 10.40 6.51
C CYS A 120 -25.62 10.00 6.83
N PRO A 121 -26.57 10.19 5.89
CA PRO A 121 -27.96 9.84 6.11
C PRO A 121 -28.13 8.33 6.32
N SER A 122 -28.95 7.94 7.30
CA SER A 122 -29.20 6.55 7.70
C SER A 122 -30.59 6.03 7.36
N SER A 123 -31.45 6.86 6.78
CA SER A 123 -32.84 6.53 6.45
C SER A 123 -33.14 6.73 4.97
N PHE A 124 -34.20 6.08 4.49
CA PHE A 124 -34.76 6.35 3.17
C PHE A 124 -35.69 7.57 3.24
N TRP A 125 -35.50 8.52 2.33
CA TRP A 125 -36.35 9.70 2.22
C TRP A 125 -36.35 10.22 0.78
N ALA A 126 -37.50 10.72 0.32
CA ALA A 126 -37.65 11.33 -1.00
C ALA A 126 -38.78 12.37 -0.98
N VAL A 127 -38.71 13.35 -1.88
CA VAL A 127 -39.75 14.37 -2.02
C VAL A 127 -41.03 13.75 -2.57
N GLY A 128 -42.10 13.75 -1.76
CA GLY A 128 -43.41 13.25 -2.16
C GLY A 128 -44.17 14.23 -3.06
N LYS A 129 -45.17 13.73 -3.79
CA LYS A 129 -46.12 14.55 -4.58
C LYS A 129 -46.75 15.73 -3.81
N PRO A 130 -47.24 15.58 -2.56
CA PRO A 130 -47.90 16.69 -1.86
C PRO A 130 -46.93 17.84 -1.52
N SER A 131 -45.63 17.60 -1.51
CA SER A 131 -44.61 18.62 -1.22
C SER A 131 -44.42 19.64 -2.35
N TYR A 132 -44.96 19.38 -3.55
CA TYR A 132 -44.90 20.32 -4.69
C TYR A 132 -46.04 21.35 -4.69
N LEU A 133 -46.92 21.33 -3.70
CA LEU A 133 -47.99 22.32 -3.57
C LEU A 133 -47.40 23.70 -3.19
N PRO A 134 -47.88 24.79 -3.81
CA PRO A 134 -47.31 26.14 -3.61
C PRO A 134 -47.48 26.69 -2.18
N THR A 135 -48.33 26.07 -1.36
CA THR A 135 -48.56 26.42 0.06
C THR A 135 -47.51 25.82 1.00
N VAL A 136 -46.70 24.87 0.55
CA VAL A 136 -45.70 24.18 1.38
C VAL A 136 -44.38 24.93 1.33
N LYS A 137 -43.87 25.31 2.51
CA LYS A 137 -42.56 25.97 2.61
C LYS A 137 -41.43 24.97 2.37
N PRO A 138 -40.38 25.31 1.59
CA PRO A 138 -39.25 24.42 1.37
C PRO A 138 -38.53 23.95 2.65
N ALA A 139 -38.48 24.80 3.68
CA ALA A 139 -37.87 24.49 4.98
C ALA A 139 -38.52 23.31 5.71
N SER A 140 -39.81 23.02 5.48
CA SER A 140 -40.48 21.86 6.08
C SER A 140 -40.27 20.56 5.29
N VAL A 141 -39.70 20.65 4.08
CA VAL A 141 -39.49 19.50 3.19
C VAL A 141 -38.03 19.08 3.22
N PHE A 142 -37.09 20.01 3.08
CA PHE A 142 -35.66 19.70 2.98
C PHE A 142 -34.92 19.90 4.30
N ASN A 143 -33.87 19.12 4.51
CA ASN A 143 -32.94 19.32 5.60
C ASN A 143 -31.78 20.23 5.13
N GLN A 144 -31.62 21.38 5.79
CA GLN A 144 -30.55 22.35 5.50
C GLN A 144 -29.15 21.73 5.52
N SER A 145 -28.91 20.70 6.33
CA SER A 145 -27.61 20.02 6.43
C SER A 145 -27.23 19.25 5.17
N LEU A 146 -28.20 18.85 4.34
CA LEU A 146 -27.99 18.10 3.09
C LEU A 146 -28.08 18.99 1.84
N CYS A 147 -28.39 20.27 1.99
CA CYS A 147 -28.49 21.23 0.89
C CYS A 147 -27.17 21.97 0.65
N VAL A 148 -27.05 22.64 -0.50
CA VAL A 148 -25.89 23.49 -0.80
C VAL A 148 -25.83 24.68 0.17
N PRO A 149 -24.62 25.12 0.60
CA PRO A 149 -24.47 26.23 1.54
C PRO A 149 -25.03 27.57 1.04
N SER A 150 -25.12 27.77 -0.28
CA SER A 150 -25.64 29.00 -0.89
C SER A 150 -27.16 29.16 -0.78
N LEU A 151 -27.89 28.14 -0.33
CA LEU A 151 -29.33 28.17 -0.19
C LEU A 151 -29.72 28.14 1.29
N HIS A 152 -30.37 29.20 1.79
CA HIS A 152 -30.93 29.25 3.14
C HIS A 152 -32.44 29.03 3.12
N LEU A 153 -32.89 27.82 3.46
CA LEU A 153 -34.29 27.38 3.30
C LEU A 153 -35.35 28.28 3.96
N GLU A 154 -34.98 29.04 5.00
CA GLU A 154 -35.90 29.93 5.73
C GLU A 154 -36.25 31.22 4.97
N ASN A 155 -35.35 31.70 4.10
CA ASN A 155 -35.47 33.01 3.44
C ASN A 155 -35.59 32.89 1.90
N THR A 156 -35.89 31.70 1.37
CA THR A 156 -35.94 31.50 -0.07
C THR A 156 -37.29 31.86 -0.65
N THR A 157 -37.30 32.54 -1.80
CA THR A 157 -38.49 32.72 -2.64
C THR A 157 -38.71 31.57 -3.64
N LEU A 158 -37.82 30.57 -3.66
CA LEU A 158 -37.88 29.44 -4.59
C LEU A 158 -38.92 28.40 -4.17
N THR A 159 -39.61 27.81 -5.13
CA THR A 159 -40.54 26.70 -4.86
C THR A 159 -39.78 25.37 -4.67
N VAL A 160 -40.43 24.38 -4.05
CA VAL A 160 -39.88 23.02 -3.92
C VAL A 160 -39.51 22.43 -5.29
N LYS A 161 -40.29 22.73 -6.33
CA LYS A 161 -40.00 22.33 -7.71
C LYS A 161 -38.70 22.95 -8.22
N ASP A 162 -38.51 24.25 -8.01
CA ASP A 162 -37.30 24.96 -8.44
C ASP A 162 -36.05 24.44 -7.73
N ILE A 163 -36.14 24.10 -6.44
CA ILE A 163 -35.03 23.57 -5.65
C ILE A 163 -34.58 22.21 -6.16
N VAL A 164 -35.54 21.33 -6.50
CA VAL A 164 -35.27 20.01 -7.08
C VAL A 164 -34.72 20.14 -8.50
N ASP A 165 -35.33 20.98 -9.34
CA ASP A 165 -34.89 21.18 -10.73
C ASP A 165 -33.52 21.86 -10.82
N LYS A 166 -33.16 22.71 -9.85
CA LYS A 166 -31.84 23.35 -9.73
C LYS A 166 -30.80 22.50 -8.98
N GLU A 167 -31.18 21.31 -8.49
CA GLU A 167 -30.33 20.40 -7.70
C GLU A 167 -29.61 21.10 -6.53
N LEU A 168 -30.33 21.97 -5.81
CA LEU A 168 -29.80 22.67 -4.63
C LEU A 168 -29.93 21.82 -3.36
N CYS A 169 -30.88 20.89 -3.36
CA CYS A 169 -31.06 19.86 -2.34
C CYS A 169 -31.29 18.50 -3.00
N PRO A 170 -30.97 17.38 -2.33
CA PRO A 170 -31.21 16.05 -2.88
C PRO A 170 -32.71 15.78 -3.04
N PHE A 171 -33.11 15.23 -4.19
CA PHE A 171 -34.49 14.75 -4.43
C PHE A 171 -34.84 13.54 -3.55
N PHE A 172 -33.86 12.66 -3.33
CA PHE A 172 -33.95 11.53 -2.43
C PHE A 172 -32.59 11.26 -1.78
N HIS A 173 -32.61 10.57 -0.65
CA HIS A 173 -31.42 9.98 -0.07
C HIS A 173 -31.75 8.59 0.48
N MET A 174 -30.73 7.73 0.49
CA MET A 174 -30.79 6.37 0.98
C MET A 174 -29.78 6.20 2.12
N PRO A 175 -29.91 5.17 2.97
CA PRO A 175 -28.92 4.85 4.00
C PRO A 175 -27.54 4.71 3.39
N THR A 176 -26.60 5.48 3.95
CA THR A 176 -25.20 5.52 3.56
C THR A 176 -24.32 5.41 4.80
N ILE A 177 -23.16 4.80 4.63
CA ILE A 177 -22.10 4.71 5.64
C ILE A 177 -20.95 5.64 5.26
N SER A 178 -20.28 6.20 6.27
CA SER A 178 -19.06 6.97 6.03
C SER A 178 -17.88 6.03 5.83
N VAL A 179 -17.17 6.18 4.71
CA VAL A 179 -15.92 5.50 4.40
C VAL A 179 -14.93 6.57 3.92
N LEU A 180 -13.87 6.83 4.70
CA LEU A 180 -12.87 7.90 4.46
C LEU A 180 -13.48 9.27 4.14
N GLY A 181 -14.44 9.68 4.96
CA GLY A 181 -15.11 10.96 4.79
C GLY A 181 -16.01 11.00 3.55
N ARG A 182 -16.46 9.87 2.99
CA ARG A 182 -17.42 9.84 1.88
C ARG A 182 -18.63 8.99 2.26
N CYS A 183 -19.83 9.47 1.95
CA CYS A 183 -21.07 8.72 2.18
C CYS A 183 -21.32 7.76 1.01
N LEU A 184 -21.17 6.46 1.27
CA LEU A 184 -21.39 5.39 0.29
C LEU A 184 -22.63 4.56 0.65
N PRO A 185 -23.36 4.00 -0.34
CA PRO A 185 -24.59 3.27 -0.09
C PRO A 185 -24.40 2.04 0.80
N ASP A 186 -25.25 1.86 1.81
CA ASP A 186 -25.25 0.67 2.66
C ASP A 186 -26.01 -0.49 2.00
N VAL A 187 -25.28 -1.52 1.59
CA VAL A 187 -25.84 -2.74 0.96
C VAL A 187 -26.76 -3.51 1.90
N ALA A 188 -26.48 -3.49 3.20
CA ALA A 188 -27.29 -4.23 4.17
C ALA A 188 -28.66 -3.55 4.37
N ALA A 189 -28.67 -2.21 4.42
CA ALA A 189 -29.90 -1.43 4.54
C ALA A 189 -30.73 -1.42 3.24
N LEU A 190 -30.12 -1.63 2.07
CA LEU A 190 -30.81 -1.76 0.78
C LEU A 190 -31.68 -3.03 0.65
N GLY A 191 -31.50 -4.02 1.52
CA GLY A 191 -32.43 -5.16 1.63
C GLY A 191 -33.78 -4.80 2.26
N LYS A 192 -33.90 -3.61 2.88
CA LYS A 192 -35.07 -3.15 3.66
C LYS A 192 -35.70 -1.88 3.07
N ILE A 193 -35.80 -1.79 1.74
CA ILE A 193 -36.38 -0.61 1.07
C ILE A 193 -37.90 -0.56 1.37
N PRO A 194 -38.42 0.55 1.92
CA PRO A 194 -39.85 0.71 2.16
C PRO A 194 -40.66 0.73 0.86
N SER A 195 -41.83 0.08 0.83
CA SER A 195 -42.73 0.06 -0.35
C SER A 195 -43.26 1.45 -0.73
N ALA A 196 -43.32 2.38 0.22
CA ALA A 196 -43.65 3.79 -0.05
C ALA A 196 -42.58 4.47 -0.93
N PHE A 197 -41.31 4.08 -0.80
CA PHE A 197 -40.20 4.64 -1.56
C PHE A 197 -40.27 4.21 -3.05
N SER A 198 -40.73 2.99 -3.34
CA SER A 198 -40.87 2.48 -4.70
C SER A 198 -42.01 3.10 -5.51
N ASN A 199 -42.98 3.76 -4.85
CA ASN A 199 -44.19 4.29 -5.50
C ASN A 199 -44.09 5.80 -5.81
N ILE A 200 -42.92 6.42 -5.58
CA ILE A 200 -42.70 7.84 -5.84
C ILE A 200 -42.33 8.03 -7.32
N PRO A 201 -43.07 8.85 -8.09
CA PRO A 201 -42.73 9.11 -9.48
C PRO A 201 -41.39 9.84 -9.61
N GLY A 202 -40.56 9.37 -10.53
CA GLY A 202 -39.22 9.93 -10.77
C GLY A 202 -38.08 9.17 -10.08
N LEU A 203 -38.39 8.20 -9.21
CA LEU A 203 -37.38 7.32 -8.61
C LEU A 203 -37.14 6.06 -9.46
N PRO A 204 -35.88 5.58 -9.63
CA PRO A 204 -35.61 4.31 -10.30
C PRO A 204 -36.20 3.11 -9.55
N SER A 205 -36.57 2.05 -10.30
CA SER A 205 -37.12 0.81 -9.74
C SER A 205 -36.16 0.15 -8.74
N VAL A 206 -36.69 -0.51 -7.71
CA VAL A 206 -35.90 -1.19 -6.65
C VAL A 206 -34.86 -2.16 -7.20
N LYS A 207 -35.21 -2.93 -8.25
CA LYS A 207 -34.27 -3.84 -8.93
C LYS A 207 -33.09 -3.09 -9.54
N LEU A 208 -33.35 -1.93 -10.17
CA LEU A 208 -32.35 -1.08 -10.80
C LEU A 208 -31.47 -0.39 -9.74
N ILE A 209 -32.04 0.05 -8.62
CA ILE A 209 -31.27 0.61 -7.49
C ILE A 209 -30.28 -0.44 -6.96
N ASN A 210 -30.73 -1.68 -6.76
CA ASN A 210 -29.89 -2.74 -6.21
C ASN A 210 -28.77 -3.15 -7.18
N SER A 211 -29.06 -3.30 -8.47
CA SER A 211 -28.03 -3.61 -9.48
C SER A 211 -27.03 -2.46 -9.63
N SER A 212 -27.52 -1.22 -9.77
CA SER A 212 -26.69 -0.02 -9.92
C SER A 212 -25.81 0.22 -8.70
N THR A 213 -26.33 -0.01 -7.50
CA THR A 213 -25.53 0.12 -6.27
C THR A 213 -24.43 -0.92 -6.19
N LYS A 214 -24.70 -2.17 -6.60
CA LYS A 214 -23.66 -3.21 -6.67
C LYS A 214 -22.59 -2.85 -7.69
N ASP A 215 -22.94 -2.24 -8.81
CA ASP A 215 -21.99 -1.82 -9.84
C ASP A 215 -21.15 -0.61 -9.39
N ILE A 216 -21.78 0.37 -8.73
CA ILE A 216 -21.08 1.49 -8.05
C ILE A 216 -20.07 0.91 -7.06
N LEU A 217 -20.51 0.01 -6.19
CA LEU A 217 -19.63 -0.59 -5.20
C LEU A 217 -18.51 -1.40 -5.84
N LYS A 218 -18.74 -2.14 -6.92
CA LYS A 218 -17.67 -2.84 -7.65
C LYS A 218 -16.65 -1.85 -8.23
N GLY A 219 -17.11 -0.78 -8.86
CA GLY A 219 -16.23 0.27 -9.42
C GLY A 219 -15.43 1.01 -8.35
N PHE A 220 -16.06 1.34 -7.23
CA PHE A 220 -15.40 1.94 -6.07
C PHE A 220 -14.52 0.94 -5.32
N ASN A 221 -14.85 -0.35 -5.29
CA ASN A 221 -14.03 -1.39 -4.65
C ASN A 221 -12.76 -1.66 -5.46
N ALA A 222 -12.81 -1.62 -6.79
CA ALA A 222 -11.64 -1.75 -7.66
C ALA A 222 -10.63 -0.60 -7.45
N ARG A 223 -11.11 0.65 -7.33
CA ARG A 223 -10.28 1.82 -6.99
C ARG A 223 -9.98 1.92 -5.49
N GLY A 224 -10.79 1.25 -4.68
CA GLY A 224 -10.80 1.25 -3.22
C GLY A 224 -9.79 0.31 -2.60
N VAL A 225 -9.22 -0.66 -3.32
CA VAL A 225 -8.18 -1.54 -2.76
C VAL A 225 -7.00 -0.72 -2.23
N GLY A 226 -6.46 0.22 -3.02
CA GLY A 226 -5.35 1.08 -2.59
C GLY A 226 -5.73 2.03 -1.44
N ILE A 227 -6.98 2.47 -1.43
CA ILE A 227 -7.51 3.43 -0.44
C ILE A 227 -7.85 2.75 0.90
N ARG A 228 -8.34 1.51 0.87
CA ARG A 228 -8.56 0.66 2.05
C ARG A 228 -7.24 0.27 2.70
N ILE A 229 -6.20 -0.01 1.92
CA ILE A 229 -4.84 -0.25 2.43
C ILE A 229 -4.33 0.98 3.21
N LEU A 230 -4.62 2.21 2.75
CA LEU A 230 -4.25 3.43 3.46
C LEU A 230 -5.07 3.63 4.75
N GLU A 231 -6.37 3.32 4.74
CA GLU A 231 -7.21 3.33 5.94
C GLU A 231 -6.70 2.34 6.99
N ASP A 232 -6.38 1.12 6.55
CA ASP A 232 -5.82 0.07 7.39
C ASP A 232 -4.45 0.50 7.96
N PHE A 233 -3.62 1.19 7.18
CA PHE A 233 -2.32 1.71 7.63
C PHE A 233 -2.48 2.88 8.63
N VAL A 234 -3.37 3.84 8.36
CA VAL A 234 -3.62 4.99 9.24
C VAL A 234 -4.31 4.59 10.53
N SER A 235 -5.18 3.58 10.50
CA SER A 235 -5.78 3.02 11.72
C SER A 235 -4.78 2.18 12.52
N SER A 236 -3.93 1.40 11.82
CA SER A 236 -3.05 0.41 12.45
C SER A 236 -1.62 0.89 12.71
N TRP A 237 -1.27 2.15 12.43
CA TRP A 237 0.12 2.64 12.57
C TRP A 237 0.71 2.40 13.96
N ARG A 238 -0.11 2.53 15.02
CA ARG A 238 0.30 2.22 16.40
C ARG A 238 0.62 0.75 16.57
N TRP A 239 -0.20 -0.14 16.01
CA TRP A 239 0.03 -1.60 16.03
C TRP A 239 1.24 -2.00 15.20
N ILE A 240 1.50 -1.31 14.08
CA ILE A 240 2.71 -1.51 13.27
C ILE A 240 3.95 -1.15 14.09
N LEU A 241 3.95 -0.01 14.79
CA LEU A 241 5.05 0.36 15.68
C LEU A 241 5.22 -0.63 16.84
N VAL A 242 4.12 -1.10 17.41
CA VAL A 242 4.12 -2.14 18.46
C VAL A 242 4.62 -3.49 17.94
N GLY A 243 4.50 -3.81 16.65
CA GLY A 243 5.09 -5.00 16.05
C GLY A 243 6.56 -4.81 15.65
N LEU A 244 6.92 -3.62 15.18
CA LEU A 244 8.28 -3.29 14.73
C LEU A 244 9.25 -3.19 15.91
N LEU A 245 8.83 -2.62 17.03
CA LEU A 245 9.69 -2.42 18.20
C LEU A 245 10.20 -3.77 18.78
N PRO A 246 9.35 -4.79 19.05
CA PRO A 246 9.80 -6.12 19.44
C PRO A 246 10.65 -6.78 18.37
N ALA A 247 10.37 -6.59 17.08
CA ALA A 247 11.19 -7.17 16.01
C ALA A 247 12.63 -6.59 16.04
N VAL A 248 12.77 -5.27 16.24
CA VAL A 248 14.07 -4.62 16.43
C VAL A 248 14.75 -5.10 17.70
N VAL A 249 14.02 -5.26 18.80
CA VAL A 249 14.55 -5.77 20.08
C VAL A 249 15.00 -7.23 19.95
N VAL A 250 14.21 -8.09 19.32
CA VAL A 250 14.57 -9.50 19.04
C VAL A 250 15.77 -9.59 18.11
N SER A 251 15.83 -8.74 17.08
CA SER A 251 17.00 -8.65 16.19
C SER A 251 18.25 -8.18 16.95
N MET A 252 18.13 -7.17 17.82
CA MET A 252 19.21 -6.71 18.69
C MET A 252 19.64 -7.78 19.70
N LEU A 253 18.69 -8.50 20.31
CA LEU A 253 18.98 -9.63 21.19
C LEU A 253 19.73 -10.72 20.42
N LEU A 254 19.32 -11.05 19.19
CA LEU A 254 20.03 -11.99 18.33
C LEU A 254 21.47 -11.53 18.03
N LEU A 255 21.67 -10.23 17.78
CA LEU A 255 22.98 -9.63 17.55
C LEU A 255 23.86 -9.66 18.82
N LEU A 256 23.29 -9.45 20.00
CA LEU A 256 24.00 -9.59 21.29
C LEU A 256 24.32 -11.06 21.59
N LEU A 257 23.42 -11.97 21.22
CA LEU A 257 23.62 -13.41 21.34
C LEU A 257 24.77 -13.92 20.47
N LEU A 258 25.21 -13.17 19.45
CA LEU A 258 26.43 -13.45 18.68
C LEU A 258 27.71 -13.47 19.54
N ARG A 259 27.67 -13.00 20.79
CA ARG A 259 28.81 -13.02 21.72
C ARG A 259 29.04 -14.37 22.41
N PHE A 260 28.01 -15.20 22.59
CA PHE A 260 28.11 -16.52 23.26
C PHE A 260 28.74 -17.58 22.34
N PRO A 261 29.36 -18.67 22.82
CA PRO A 261 30.05 -19.64 21.95
C PRO A 261 29.20 -20.21 20.79
N ALA A 262 29.82 -20.31 19.61
CA ALA A 262 29.22 -20.70 18.33
C ALA A 262 28.26 -21.91 18.34
N PRO A 263 28.56 -23.04 19.02
CA PRO A 263 27.66 -24.18 19.04
C PRO A 263 26.36 -23.93 19.80
N VAL A 264 26.37 -23.06 20.82
CA VAL A 264 25.18 -22.68 21.59
C VAL A 264 24.31 -21.72 20.79
N ARG A 265 24.94 -20.77 20.07
CA ARG A 265 24.24 -19.78 19.23
C ARG A 265 23.39 -20.40 18.13
N VAL A 266 23.95 -21.34 17.37
CA VAL A 266 23.27 -21.97 16.23
C VAL A 266 22.11 -22.84 16.72
N ARG A 267 22.31 -23.59 17.81
CA ARG A 267 21.24 -24.43 18.39
C ARG A 267 20.12 -23.57 18.97
N MET A 268 20.43 -22.53 19.74
CA MET A 268 19.41 -21.64 20.29
C MET A 268 18.70 -20.84 19.19
N ALA A 269 19.40 -20.29 18.19
CA ALA A 269 18.74 -19.52 17.12
C ALA A 269 17.81 -20.37 16.26
N VAL A 270 18.17 -21.64 16.02
CA VAL A 270 17.32 -22.59 15.30
C VAL A 270 16.11 -23.01 16.14
N ILE A 271 16.32 -23.29 17.44
CA ILE A 271 15.24 -23.71 18.35
C ILE A 271 14.28 -22.54 18.63
N LEU A 272 14.80 -21.37 19.01
CA LEU A 272 14.00 -20.19 19.35
C LEU A 272 13.35 -19.54 18.11
N GLY A 273 14.05 -19.53 16.98
CA GLY A 273 13.60 -18.89 15.73
C GLY A 273 12.47 -19.61 15.02
N ALA A 274 12.32 -20.92 15.21
CA ALA A 274 11.20 -21.68 14.62
C ALA A 274 10.16 -22.14 15.63
N LEU A 275 10.56 -22.59 16.82
CA LEU A 275 9.57 -23.07 17.78
C LEU A 275 8.73 -21.91 18.33
N CYS A 276 9.31 -20.73 18.59
CA CYS A 276 8.54 -19.64 19.18
C CYS A 276 7.47 -19.06 18.23
N PRO A 277 7.76 -18.74 16.97
CA PRO A 277 6.73 -18.25 16.04
C PRO A 277 5.77 -19.35 15.58
N GLY A 278 6.27 -20.56 15.33
CA GLY A 278 5.48 -21.70 14.87
C GLY A 278 4.50 -22.20 15.92
N VAL A 279 5.00 -22.51 17.13
CA VAL A 279 4.16 -22.98 18.24
C VAL A 279 3.24 -21.86 18.73
N GLY A 280 3.71 -20.61 18.77
CA GLY A 280 2.89 -19.45 19.13
C GLY A 280 1.77 -19.19 18.12
N GLY A 281 2.06 -19.29 16.82
CA GLY A 281 1.07 -19.15 15.75
C GLY A 281 0.04 -20.28 15.75
N ILE A 282 0.48 -21.53 15.95
CA ILE A 282 -0.41 -22.69 16.08
C ILE A 282 -1.28 -22.54 17.34
N TRP A 283 -0.71 -22.16 18.48
CA TRP A 283 -1.45 -21.91 19.72
C TRP A 283 -2.50 -20.81 19.57
N HIS A 284 -2.14 -19.68 18.95
CA HIS A 284 -3.08 -18.59 18.70
C HIS A 284 -4.21 -19.00 17.76
N CYS A 285 -3.90 -19.71 16.67
CA CYS A 285 -4.91 -20.24 15.75
C CYS A 285 -5.85 -21.24 16.45
N CYS A 286 -5.32 -22.13 17.31
CA CYS A 286 -6.12 -23.04 18.12
C CYS A 286 -7.01 -22.30 19.13
N ASN A 287 -6.47 -21.30 19.83
CA ASN A 287 -7.22 -20.52 20.82
C ASN A 287 -8.38 -19.74 20.17
N GLN A 288 -8.12 -19.07 19.04
CA GLN A 288 -9.16 -18.37 18.29
C GLN A 288 -10.22 -19.35 17.75
N PHE A 289 -9.81 -20.53 17.26
CA PHE A 289 -10.75 -21.56 16.81
C PHE A 289 -11.70 -21.99 17.94
N VAL A 290 -11.21 -22.19 19.16
CA VAL A 290 -12.03 -22.58 20.32
C VAL A 290 -13.02 -21.47 20.69
N ILE A 291 -12.56 -20.22 20.83
CA ILE A 291 -13.41 -19.07 21.22
C ILE A 291 -14.56 -18.88 20.21
N TYR A 292 -14.28 -18.89 18.91
CA TYR A 292 -15.32 -18.69 17.90
C TYR A 292 -16.26 -19.89 17.74
N ASN A 293 -15.81 -21.11 18.08
CA ASN A 293 -16.68 -22.29 18.04
C ASN A 293 -17.74 -22.24 19.15
N GLU A 294 -17.40 -21.69 20.32
CA GLU A 294 -18.34 -21.48 21.44
C GLU A 294 -19.38 -20.39 21.14
N ASP A 295 -18.97 -19.26 20.55
CA ASP A 295 -19.89 -18.16 20.16
C ASP A 295 -20.87 -18.57 19.04
N THR A 296 -20.49 -19.52 18.19
CA THR A 296 -21.34 -20.00 17.10
C THR A 296 -22.58 -20.74 17.63
N ALA A 297 -22.52 -21.33 18.83
CA ALA A 297 -23.66 -22.04 19.44
C ALA A 297 -24.81 -21.12 19.88
N SER A 298 -24.55 -19.84 20.14
CA SER A 298 -25.57 -18.88 20.62
C SER A 298 -26.24 -18.05 19.50
N ILE A 299 -25.70 -18.03 18.28
CA ILE A 299 -26.08 -17.08 17.21
C ILE A 299 -26.86 -17.75 16.04
N ILE A 300 -27.20 -19.03 16.11
CA ILE A 300 -27.90 -19.78 15.04
C ILE A 300 -29.34 -19.27 14.74
N LYS A 301 -29.86 -18.27 15.47
CA LYS A 301 -31.23 -17.76 15.27
C LYS A 301 -31.42 -16.67 14.20
N THR A 302 -30.39 -16.14 13.54
CA THR A 302 -30.61 -15.05 12.54
C THR A 302 -29.75 -15.14 11.27
N GLY A 303 -30.24 -15.90 10.29
CA GLY A 303 -30.51 -15.44 8.91
C GLY A 303 -29.45 -14.78 8.01
N PHE A 304 -28.17 -14.62 8.39
CA PHE A 304 -27.16 -14.03 7.49
C PHE A 304 -25.93 -14.93 7.27
N LYS A 305 -25.88 -15.57 6.08
CA LYS A 305 -24.77 -16.41 5.62
C LYS A 305 -23.53 -15.60 5.17
N PHE A 306 -23.01 -14.75 6.04
CA PHE A 306 -21.65 -14.16 5.90
C PHE A 306 -20.74 -14.50 7.10
N ARG A 307 -21.23 -15.30 8.05
CA ARG A 307 -20.57 -15.56 9.33
C ARG A 307 -20.09 -17.00 9.53
N VAL A 308 -20.22 -17.86 8.52
CA VAL A 308 -19.77 -19.27 8.57
C VAL A 308 -18.29 -19.41 8.17
N LEU A 309 -17.66 -18.33 7.71
CA LEU A 309 -16.26 -18.38 7.23
C LEU A 309 -15.22 -18.22 8.35
N TYR A 310 -15.58 -17.69 9.52
CA TYR A 310 -14.59 -17.33 10.56
C TYR A 310 -13.87 -18.54 11.18
N PRO A 311 -14.53 -19.62 11.66
CA PRO A 311 -13.82 -20.77 12.23
C PRO A 311 -13.09 -21.58 11.16
N ILE A 312 -13.65 -21.66 9.94
CA ILE A 312 -13.04 -22.37 8.81
C ILE A 312 -11.77 -21.64 8.34
N THR A 313 -11.74 -20.30 8.40
CA THR A 313 -10.55 -19.49 8.06
C THR A 313 -9.34 -19.83 8.92
N TRP A 314 -9.52 -20.00 10.24
CA TRP A 314 -8.42 -20.37 11.13
C TRP A 314 -7.90 -21.78 10.87
N VAL A 315 -8.78 -22.72 10.48
CA VAL A 315 -8.37 -24.07 10.04
C VAL A 315 -7.53 -24.00 8.76
N TYR A 316 -7.90 -23.16 7.80
CA TYR A 316 -7.11 -22.95 6.58
C TYR A 316 -5.72 -22.34 6.85
N PHE A 317 -5.53 -21.57 7.92
CA PHE A 317 -4.22 -21.07 8.32
C PHE A 317 -3.40 -22.08 9.13
N LEU A 318 -4.05 -22.94 9.91
CA LEU A 318 -3.39 -23.92 10.78
C LEU A 318 -2.65 -25.01 9.98
N PHE A 319 -3.28 -25.57 8.95
CA PHE A 319 -2.67 -26.66 8.15
C PHE A 319 -1.38 -26.26 7.41
N PRO A 320 -1.33 -25.11 6.70
CA PRO A 320 -0.10 -24.63 6.07
C PRO A 320 0.99 -24.30 7.10
N LEU A 321 0.64 -23.66 8.22
CA LEU A 321 1.60 -23.36 9.29
C LEU A 321 2.22 -24.64 9.85
N TYR A 322 1.40 -25.66 10.13
CA TYR A 322 1.89 -26.96 10.59
C TYR A 322 2.82 -27.63 9.56
N PHE A 323 2.45 -27.61 8.27
CA PHE A 323 3.27 -28.21 7.22
C PHE A 323 4.61 -27.48 7.02
N VAL A 324 4.59 -26.14 7.11
CA VAL A 324 5.81 -25.31 7.04
C VAL A 324 6.73 -25.62 8.22
N GLU A 325 6.20 -25.71 9.44
CA GLU A 325 6.98 -26.08 10.63
C GLU A 325 7.57 -27.49 10.53
N CYS A 326 6.78 -28.48 10.10
CA CYS A 326 7.28 -29.84 9.89
C CYS A 326 8.39 -29.87 8.82
N THR A 327 8.19 -29.16 7.71
CA THR A 327 9.19 -29.07 6.62
C THR A 327 10.46 -28.38 7.09
N TRP A 328 10.34 -27.33 7.90
CA TRP A 328 11.47 -26.59 8.45
C TRP A 328 12.26 -27.44 9.45
N ILE A 329 11.59 -28.13 10.38
CA ILE A 329 12.21 -29.08 11.32
C ILE A 329 12.92 -30.20 10.54
N PHE A 330 12.27 -30.75 9.52
CA PHE A 330 12.86 -31.77 8.65
C PHE A 330 14.13 -31.25 7.96
N ILE A 331 14.08 -30.11 7.25
CA ILE A 331 15.27 -29.52 6.61
C ILE A 331 16.39 -29.28 7.63
N THR A 332 16.05 -28.80 8.82
CA THR A 332 17.02 -28.51 9.88
C THR A 332 17.71 -29.77 10.37
N ILE A 333 16.97 -30.85 10.61
CA ILE A 333 17.49 -32.16 11.04
C ILE A 333 18.42 -32.75 9.97
N PHE A 334 18.02 -32.71 8.69
CA PHE A 334 18.84 -33.25 7.59
C PHE A 334 20.08 -32.41 7.30
N ARG A 335 20.05 -31.08 7.54
CA ARG A 335 21.18 -30.16 7.34
C ARG A 335 22.17 -30.12 8.51
N LEU A 336 21.94 -30.87 9.61
CA LEU A 336 22.78 -30.86 10.81
C LEU A 336 24.26 -31.17 10.53
N GLN A 337 24.55 -31.98 9.51
CA GLN A 337 25.93 -32.34 9.15
C GLN A 337 26.71 -31.18 8.50
N GLY A 338 26.03 -30.26 7.81
CA GLY A 338 26.61 -29.08 7.18
C GLY A 338 26.86 -27.90 8.14
N LEU A 339 26.35 -27.97 9.38
CA LEU A 339 26.48 -26.89 10.35
C LEU A 339 27.91 -26.68 10.86
N LYS A 340 28.81 -27.66 10.74
CA LYS A 340 30.20 -27.52 11.23
C LYS A 340 30.97 -26.39 10.55
N MET A 341 30.83 -26.27 9.23
CA MET A 341 31.46 -25.21 8.44
C MET A 341 30.89 -23.83 8.81
N ILE A 342 29.57 -23.74 8.98
CA ILE A 342 28.89 -22.50 9.37
C ILE A 342 29.27 -22.13 10.82
N ILE A 343 29.34 -23.08 11.73
CA ILE A 343 29.79 -22.86 13.12
C ILE A 343 31.22 -22.32 13.12
N ALA A 344 32.13 -22.88 12.33
CA ALA A 344 33.49 -22.37 12.19
C ALA A 344 33.53 -20.94 11.63
N LEU A 345 32.76 -20.65 10.57
CA LEU A 345 32.66 -19.31 9.98
C LEU A 345 32.09 -18.27 10.97
N ILE A 346 31.01 -18.61 11.69
CA ILE A 346 30.39 -17.74 12.69
C ILE A 346 31.33 -17.59 13.90
N GLN A 347 32.10 -18.61 14.28
CA GLN A 347 33.07 -18.53 15.36
C GLN A 347 34.14 -17.48 15.07
N GLU A 348 34.74 -17.51 13.88
CA GLU A 348 35.73 -16.52 13.46
C GLU A 348 35.12 -15.11 13.32
N SER A 349 33.92 -15.01 12.75
CA SER A 349 33.20 -13.74 12.64
C SER A 349 32.89 -13.15 14.03
N SER A 350 32.50 -13.98 15.00
CA SER A 350 32.17 -13.52 16.35
C SER A 350 33.39 -13.02 17.13
N LYS A 351 34.57 -13.60 16.90
CA LYS A 351 35.83 -13.08 17.47
C LYS A 351 36.11 -11.68 16.94
N ALA A 352 35.96 -11.47 15.62
CA ALA A 352 36.15 -10.17 14.99
C ALA A 352 35.19 -9.11 15.53
N ILE A 353 33.91 -9.45 15.65
CA ILE A 353 32.88 -8.56 16.19
C ILE A 353 33.17 -8.20 17.66
N GLY A 354 33.73 -9.12 18.45
CA GLY A 354 34.13 -8.88 19.84
C GLY A 354 35.15 -7.75 20.01
N HIS A 355 36.00 -7.51 19.00
CA HIS A 355 36.97 -6.41 18.98
C HIS A 355 36.44 -5.13 18.31
N MET A 356 35.28 -5.18 17.65
CA MET A 356 34.71 -4.07 16.86
C MET A 356 33.24 -3.85 17.18
N MET A 357 32.96 -3.43 18.41
CA MET A 357 31.59 -3.34 18.96
C MET A 357 30.63 -2.46 18.12
N TRP A 358 31.14 -1.41 17.48
CA TRP A 358 30.36 -0.55 16.58
C TRP A 358 29.79 -1.26 15.35
N ALA A 359 30.33 -2.42 14.96
CA ALA A 359 29.83 -3.20 13.84
C ALA A 359 28.42 -3.78 14.10
N LEU A 360 28.06 -3.97 15.38
CA LEU A 360 26.73 -4.42 15.80
C LEU A 360 25.67 -3.32 15.72
N LEU A 361 26.06 -2.05 15.89
CA LEU A 361 25.15 -0.91 15.82
C LEU A 361 24.94 -0.42 14.39
N TYR A 362 25.89 -0.68 13.50
CA TYR A 362 25.86 -0.21 12.12
C TYR A 362 24.59 -0.60 11.32
N PRO A 363 24.00 -1.81 11.46
CA PRO A 363 22.71 -2.13 10.86
C PRO A 363 21.57 -1.18 11.22
N LEU A 364 21.58 -0.57 12.42
CA LEU A 364 20.61 0.44 12.83
C LEU A 364 20.76 1.72 11.99
N VAL A 365 22.00 2.14 11.71
CA VAL A 365 22.29 3.28 10.84
C VAL A 365 21.76 3.01 9.43
N THR A 366 22.01 1.82 8.89
CA THR A 366 21.47 1.40 7.59
C THR A 366 19.94 1.42 7.59
N PHE A 367 19.29 0.92 8.64
CA PHE A 367 17.84 0.94 8.79
C PHE A 367 17.27 2.36 8.77
N VAL A 368 17.87 3.29 9.52
CA VAL A 368 17.45 4.70 9.55
C VAL A 368 17.60 5.36 8.17
N LEU A 369 18.71 5.10 7.47
CA LEU A 369 18.93 5.62 6.11
C LEU A 369 17.90 5.06 5.10
N LEU A 370 17.54 3.78 5.21
CA LEU A 370 16.50 3.17 4.38
C LEU A 370 15.11 3.77 4.67
N LEU A 371 14.77 3.97 5.94
CA LEU A 371 13.53 4.66 6.31
C LEU A 371 13.48 6.08 5.75
N ALA A 372 14.61 6.81 5.78
CA ALA A 372 14.69 8.13 5.17
C ALA A 372 14.45 8.07 3.65
N CYS A 373 15.01 7.08 2.96
CA CYS A 373 14.77 6.88 1.52
C CYS A 373 13.28 6.62 1.22
N VAL A 374 12.64 5.73 1.98
CA VAL A 374 11.20 5.41 1.83
C VAL A 374 10.33 6.64 2.12
N ALA A 375 10.64 7.40 3.17
CA ALA A 375 9.90 8.59 3.54
C ALA A 375 10.04 9.71 2.49
N CYS A 376 11.24 9.96 1.98
CA CYS A 376 11.48 10.94 0.91
C CYS A 376 10.75 10.56 -0.38
N TRP A 377 10.82 9.27 -0.76
CA TRP A 377 10.10 8.75 -1.92
C TRP A 377 8.58 8.88 -1.78
N GLY A 378 8.02 8.42 -0.66
CA GLY A 378 6.58 8.45 -0.42
C GLY A 378 6.04 9.88 -0.39
N SER A 379 6.77 10.80 0.25
CA SER A 379 6.38 12.22 0.32
C SER A 379 6.44 12.89 -1.04
N THR A 380 7.53 12.67 -1.79
CA THR A 380 7.68 13.23 -3.15
C THR A 380 6.65 12.64 -4.10
N ALA A 381 6.41 11.33 -4.06
CA ALA A 381 5.40 10.67 -4.89
C ALA A 381 3.99 11.26 -4.65
N LEU A 382 3.63 11.45 -3.39
CA LEU A 382 2.35 12.01 -2.98
C LEU A 382 2.19 13.46 -3.44
N CYS A 383 3.20 14.30 -3.21
CA CYS A 383 3.16 15.71 -3.61
C CYS A 383 3.13 15.84 -5.14
N LEU A 384 3.91 15.03 -5.85
CA LEU A 384 3.94 15.00 -7.30
C LEU A 384 2.60 14.52 -7.90
N ALA A 385 1.94 13.55 -7.26
CA ALA A 385 0.60 13.09 -7.67
C ALA A 385 -0.50 14.14 -7.43
N THR A 386 -0.26 15.10 -6.54
CA THR A 386 -1.23 16.12 -6.12
C THR A 386 -0.92 17.52 -6.67
N ALA A 387 0.17 17.71 -7.41
CA ALA A 387 0.63 19.00 -7.93
C ALA A 387 -0.23 19.64 -9.04
N GLY A 388 -1.38 19.04 -9.37
CA GLY A 388 -2.23 19.54 -10.44
C GLY A 388 -3.14 20.66 -10.03
N SER A 389 -3.31 21.62 -10.94
CA SER A 389 -4.36 22.63 -10.79
C SER A 389 -5.74 21.99 -10.97
N PRO A 390 -6.74 22.32 -10.13
CA PRO A 390 -8.09 21.83 -10.30
C PRO A 390 -8.73 22.43 -11.57
N ILE A 391 -9.33 21.59 -12.41
CA ILE A 391 -10.09 22.00 -13.59
C ILE A 391 -11.58 21.90 -13.24
N TYR A 392 -12.28 23.01 -13.41
CA TYR A 392 -13.73 23.09 -13.29
C TYR A 392 -14.33 23.33 -14.66
N LYS A 393 -15.43 22.62 -14.96
CA LYS A 393 -16.11 22.74 -16.24
C LYS A 393 -17.60 22.99 -16.06
N VAL A 394 -18.19 23.68 -17.03
CA VAL A 394 -19.64 23.95 -17.06
C VAL A 394 -20.36 22.72 -17.59
N VAL A 395 -21.19 22.09 -16.75
CA VAL A 395 -21.98 20.91 -17.14
C VAL A 395 -23.45 21.16 -16.91
N ALA A 396 -24.28 20.75 -17.87
CA ALA A 396 -25.74 20.73 -17.72
C ALA A 396 -26.19 19.42 -17.06
N LEU A 397 -26.79 19.51 -15.87
CA LEU A 397 -27.22 18.33 -15.09
C LEU A 397 -28.47 17.66 -15.67
N LYS A 398 -29.26 18.38 -16.48
CA LYS A 398 -30.51 17.89 -17.10
C LYS A 398 -30.55 18.23 -18.61
N SER A 399 -30.12 17.28 -19.44
CA SER A 399 -30.03 17.44 -20.91
C SER A 399 -31.37 17.30 -21.68
N ARG A 400 -32.51 17.18 -20.98
CA ARG A 400 -33.81 16.89 -21.62
C ARG A 400 -34.52 18.11 -22.23
N THR A 401 -34.05 19.33 -21.99
CA THR A 401 -34.50 20.55 -22.67
C THR A 401 -33.65 20.78 -23.91
N SER A 402 -34.28 21.11 -25.06
CA SER A 402 -33.63 21.26 -26.38
C SER A 402 -32.42 22.21 -26.37
N ASN A 403 -32.43 23.22 -25.50
CA ASN A 403 -31.40 24.28 -25.45
C ASN A 403 -30.21 23.96 -24.51
N CYS A 404 -30.27 22.87 -23.73
CA CYS A 404 -29.18 22.44 -22.83
C CYS A 404 -28.24 21.39 -23.46
N LYS A 405 -28.47 20.98 -24.72
CA LYS A 405 -27.70 19.92 -25.39
C LYS A 405 -26.30 20.35 -25.85
N SER A 406 -26.07 21.64 -26.07
CA SER A 406 -24.78 22.19 -26.51
C SER A 406 -23.73 22.25 -25.40
N ILE A 407 -24.13 22.18 -24.13
CA ILE A 407 -23.25 22.28 -22.96
C ILE A 407 -22.76 20.88 -22.58
N ILE A 408 -21.68 20.44 -23.23
CA ILE A 408 -21.10 19.09 -23.07
C ILE A 408 -19.94 19.06 -22.05
N GLY A 409 -19.62 20.18 -21.40
CA GLY A 409 -18.48 20.26 -20.48
C GLY A 409 -17.15 20.44 -21.20
N THR A 410 -17.12 21.27 -22.23
CA THR A 410 -15.88 21.68 -22.92
C THR A 410 -15.29 22.94 -22.27
N ASP A 411 -16.16 23.87 -21.84
CA ASP A 411 -15.74 25.18 -21.33
C ASP A 411 -15.30 25.11 -19.86
N ASN A 412 -14.16 25.75 -19.58
CA ASN A 412 -13.63 25.91 -18.24
C ASN A 412 -14.35 27.07 -17.53
N CYS A 413 -14.54 26.93 -16.22
CA CYS A 413 -15.20 27.95 -15.39
C CYS A 413 -14.48 28.11 -14.04
N ASP A 414 -14.74 29.21 -13.35
CA ASP A 414 -14.31 29.40 -11.96
C ASP A 414 -15.55 29.32 -11.04
N PRO A 415 -15.57 28.43 -10.03
CA PRO A 415 -16.71 28.30 -9.12
C PRO A 415 -17.05 29.58 -8.34
N GLN A 416 -16.12 30.55 -8.20
CA GLN A 416 -16.38 31.77 -7.44
C GLN A 416 -17.05 32.88 -8.25
N THR A 417 -16.83 32.93 -9.56
CA THR A 417 -17.40 33.97 -10.43
C THR A 417 -18.59 33.47 -11.25
N PHE A 418 -18.81 32.14 -11.29
CA PHE A 418 -19.87 31.54 -12.07
C PHE A 418 -21.26 31.91 -11.52
N THR A 419 -22.08 32.56 -12.35
CA THR A 419 -23.49 32.77 -12.04
C THR A 419 -24.39 31.94 -12.97
N PRO A 420 -25.46 31.31 -12.45
CA PRO A 420 -26.42 30.60 -13.30
C PRO A 420 -27.10 31.50 -14.35
N SER A 421 -27.04 32.83 -14.16
CA SER A 421 -27.59 33.84 -15.06
C SER A 421 -26.82 33.98 -16.37
N ASP A 422 -25.55 33.55 -16.39
CA ASP A 422 -24.68 33.58 -17.58
C ASP A 422 -25.15 32.59 -18.66
N TYR A 423 -26.00 31.64 -18.29
CA TYR A 423 -26.60 30.64 -19.20
C TYR A 423 -28.13 30.66 -19.10
N PRO A 424 -28.80 31.70 -19.66
CA PRO A 424 -30.25 31.88 -19.55
C PRO A 424 -31.02 30.72 -20.20
N ASP A 425 -30.46 30.10 -21.23
CA ASP A 425 -31.03 28.97 -21.96
C ASP A 425 -30.99 27.64 -21.18
N CYS A 426 -30.19 27.55 -20.11
CA CYS A 426 -30.03 26.34 -19.33
C CYS A 426 -29.87 26.62 -17.83
N PRO A 427 -30.97 26.72 -17.05
CA PRO A 427 -30.90 26.99 -15.60
C PRO A 427 -30.24 25.85 -14.79
N SER A 428 -30.04 24.69 -15.41
CA SER A 428 -29.36 23.52 -14.85
C SER A 428 -27.83 23.50 -15.06
N ALA A 429 -27.27 24.52 -15.70
CA ALA A 429 -25.82 24.67 -15.88
C ALA A 429 -25.13 24.93 -14.53
N ARG A 430 -24.06 24.20 -14.25
CA ARG A 430 -23.24 24.38 -13.05
C ARG A 430 -21.76 24.27 -13.39
N CYS A 431 -20.97 25.13 -12.77
CA CYS A 431 -19.52 24.96 -12.72
C CYS A 431 -19.17 23.89 -11.69
N ILE A 432 -18.63 22.77 -12.14
CA ILE A 432 -18.29 21.64 -11.26
C ILE A 432 -16.83 21.23 -11.45
N PHE A 433 -16.21 20.81 -10.35
CA PHE A 433 -14.89 20.21 -10.39
C PHE A 433 -14.94 18.87 -11.14
N ILE A 434 -14.09 18.72 -12.17
CA ILE A 434 -13.97 17.48 -12.95
C ILE A 434 -12.75 16.70 -12.49
N ASN A 435 -11.57 17.21 -12.81
CA ASN A 435 -10.30 16.56 -12.58
C ASN A 435 -9.20 17.59 -12.30
N TYR A 436 -8.06 17.10 -11.84
CA TYR A 436 -6.84 17.90 -11.87
C TYR A 436 -6.24 17.84 -13.26
N ASN A 437 -5.63 18.94 -13.69
CA ASN A 437 -4.85 18.95 -14.91
C ASN A 437 -3.80 17.83 -14.82
N LYS A 438 -3.62 17.08 -15.91
CA LYS A 438 -2.60 16.02 -16.03
C LYS A 438 -1.49 16.42 -16.99
N GLU A 439 -1.64 17.53 -17.70
CA GLU A 439 -0.72 18.01 -18.73
C GLU A 439 0.36 18.94 -18.15
N GLY A 440 0.34 19.19 -16.84
CA GLY A 440 1.36 19.99 -16.16
C GLY A 440 2.73 19.29 -16.18
N LEU A 441 3.80 20.09 -16.31
CA LEU A 441 5.20 19.62 -16.33
C LEU A 441 5.53 18.67 -15.17
N LEU A 442 4.96 18.92 -13.97
CA LEU A 442 5.22 18.14 -12.76
C LEU A 442 4.41 16.84 -12.64
N GLN A 443 3.36 16.66 -13.45
CA GLN A 443 2.47 15.50 -13.38
C GLN A 443 2.66 14.51 -14.53
N MET A 444 3.71 14.71 -15.32
CA MET A 444 4.11 13.75 -16.35
C MET A 444 4.43 12.41 -15.69
N ASP A 445 3.89 11.32 -16.24
CA ASP A 445 4.15 9.95 -15.78
C ASP A 445 5.66 9.64 -15.72
N ALA A 446 6.45 10.32 -16.57
CA ALA A 446 7.91 10.26 -16.58
C ALA A 446 8.55 10.71 -15.25
N LEU A 447 8.03 11.73 -14.57
CA LEU A 447 8.58 12.19 -13.29
C LEU A 447 8.25 11.24 -12.14
N GLN A 448 7.06 10.62 -12.16
CA GLN A 448 6.71 9.56 -11.22
C GLN A 448 7.61 8.34 -11.42
N PHE A 449 7.88 7.97 -12.67
CA PHE A 449 8.83 6.91 -12.99
C PHE A 449 10.25 7.26 -12.55
N LEU A 450 10.72 8.49 -12.79
CA LEU A 450 12.02 8.97 -12.35
C LEU A 450 12.16 8.96 -10.81
N ASN A 451 11.12 9.38 -10.08
CA ASN A 451 11.07 9.29 -8.62
C ASN A 451 11.19 7.84 -8.14
N PHE A 452 10.52 6.90 -8.81
CA PHE A 452 10.63 5.47 -8.51
C PHE A 452 12.03 4.92 -8.79
N VAL A 453 12.60 5.20 -9.97
CA VAL A 453 13.97 4.76 -10.32
C VAL A 453 14.99 5.31 -9.32
N THR A 454 14.88 6.59 -8.97
CA THR A 454 15.78 7.24 -8.01
C THR A 454 15.66 6.62 -6.61
N PHE A 455 14.45 6.26 -6.17
CA PHE A 455 14.23 5.54 -4.93
C PHE A 455 14.96 4.19 -4.89
N PHE A 456 14.81 3.37 -5.94
CA PHE A 456 15.52 2.08 -6.03
C PHE A 456 17.04 2.28 -6.07
N TRP A 457 17.51 3.33 -6.74
CA TRP A 457 18.94 3.64 -6.77
C TRP A 457 19.47 4.00 -5.37
N CYS A 458 18.76 4.85 -4.63
CA CYS A 458 19.14 5.25 -3.27
C CYS A 458 19.13 4.06 -2.30
N VAL A 459 18.11 3.20 -2.33
CA VAL A 459 18.03 2.02 -1.47
C VAL A 459 19.21 1.09 -1.73
N ASN A 460 19.49 0.77 -3.00
CA ASN A 460 20.63 -0.09 -3.35
C ASN A 460 21.98 0.57 -3.00
N PHE A 461 22.09 1.89 -3.15
CA PHE A 461 23.28 2.62 -2.74
C PHE A 461 23.52 2.54 -1.22
N VAL A 462 22.49 2.72 -0.41
CA VAL A 462 22.57 2.60 1.07
C VAL A 462 22.97 1.18 1.48
N LEU A 463 22.42 0.15 0.82
CA LEU A 463 22.80 -1.24 1.06
C LEU A 463 24.26 -1.53 0.67
N ALA A 464 24.70 -1.05 -0.49
CA ALA A 464 26.08 -1.20 -0.95
C ALA A 464 27.06 -0.45 -0.03
N LEU A 465 26.73 0.77 0.38
CA LEU A 465 27.48 1.55 1.37
C LEU A 465 27.59 0.79 2.69
N SER A 466 26.51 0.11 3.09
CA SER A 466 26.49 -0.72 4.29
C SER A 466 27.50 -1.88 4.21
N GLN A 467 27.44 -2.65 3.13
CA GLN A 467 28.33 -3.79 2.92
C GLN A 467 29.80 -3.36 2.80
N CYS A 468 30.08 -2.30 2.04
CA CYS A 468 31.43 -1.79 1.84
C CYS A 468 32.06 -1.26 3.14
N THR A 469 31.26 -0.60 3.98
CA THR A 469 31.70 -0.09 5.29
C THR A 469 32.12 -1.24 6.22
N LEU A 470 31.27 -2.28 6.33
CA LEU A 470 31.58 -3.45 7.14
C LEU A 470 32.78 -4.22 6.59
N ALA A 471 32.86 -4.41 5.27
CA ALA A 471 34.02 -5.04 4.63
C ALA A 471 35.32 -4.28 4.96
N GLY A 472 35.31 -2.95 4.92
CA GLY A 472 36.45 -2.11 5.30
C GLY A 472 36.83 -2.22 6.77
N ALA A 473 35.86 -2.42 7.67
CA ALA A 473 36.10 -2.66 9.09
C ALA A 473 36.72 -4.04 9.33
N PHE A 474 36.11 -5.10 8.78
CA PHE A 474 36.61 -6.47 8.92
C PHE A 474 37.98 -6.69 8.28
N ALA A 475 38.26 -6.03 7.16
CA ALA A 475 39.61 -6.02 6.58
C ALA A 475 40.64 -5.45 7.57
N SER A 476 40.28 -4.37 8.28
CA SER A 476 41.19 -3.75 9.27
C SER A 476 41.45 -4.68 10.47
N TYR A 477 40.51 -5.55 10.81
CA TYR A 477 40.69 -6.59 11.83
C TYR A 477 41.52 -7.77 11.34
N TYR A 478 41.26 -8.26 10.12
CA TYR A 478 41.93 -9.45 9.60
C TYR A 478 43.42 -9.21 9.39
N TRP A 479 43.78 -8.02 8.89
CA TRP A 479 45.16 -7.60 8.62
C TRP A 479 45.88 -6.97 9.83
N ALA A 480 45.28 -6.98 11.03
CA ALA A 480 45.96 -6.62 12.27
C ALA A 480 46.70 -7.84 12.82
N PHE A 481 48.03 -7.82 12.87
CA PHE A 481 48.84 -8.94 13.35
C PHE A 481 48.72 -9.07 14.89
N ASN A 482 48.94 -7.98 15.63
CA ASN A 482 48.78 -7.94 17.08
C ASN A 482 47.40 -7.38 17.46
N LYS A 483 46.47 -8.26 17.86
CA LYS A 483 45.11 -7.88 18.26
C LYS A 483 45.05 -7.76 19.80
N PRO A 484 44.52 -6.67 20.38
CA PRO A 484 43.82 -5.55 19.73
C PRO A 484 44.71 -4.35 19.34
N GLY A 485 46.01 -4.35 19.65
CA GLY A 485 46.88 -3.17 19.53
C GLY A 485 46.96 -2.54 18.13
N ASP A 486 46.95 -3.35 17.07
CA ASP A 486 47.06 -2.90 15.68
C ASP A 486 45.71 -2.53 15.05
N ILE A 487 44.59 -2.71 15.77
CA ILE A 487 43.25 -2.40 15.28
C ILE A 487 42.98 -0.90 15.46
N PRO A 488 42.56 -0.14 14.42
CA PRO A 488 42.23 1.27 14.58
C PRO A 488 41.05 1.46 15.55
N SER A 489 41.06 2.55 16.33
CA SER A 489 40.09 2.82 17.41
C SER A 489 38.62 2.81 16.97
N SER A 490 38.33 3.18 15.72
CA SER A 490 36.99 3.15 15.14
C SER A 490 37.00 2.58 13.71
N PRO A 491 37.08 1.24 13.55
CA PRO A 491 37.27 0.62 12.22
C PRO A 491 36.04 0.76 11.34
N VAL A 492 34.83 0.76 11.94
CA VAL A 492 33.55 0.94 11.23
C VAL A 492 33.40 2.35 10.70
N TRP A 493 33.60 3.36 11.54
CA TRP A 493 33.56 4.76 11.11
C TRP A 493 34.64 5.09 10.08
N GLY A 494 35.86 4.58 10.28
CA GLY A 494 36.93 4.70 9.31
C GLY A 494 36.62 3.97 7.99
N GLY A 495 35.91 2.84 8.04
CA GLY A 495 35.37 2.14 6.87
C GLY A 495 34.36 3.01 6.11
N PHE A 496 33.37 3.54 6.83
CA PHE A 496 32.31 4.40 6.30
C PHE A 496 32.87 5.62 5.59
N MET A 497 33.78 6.34 6.25
CA MET A 497 34.40 7.54 5.67
C MET A 497 35.28 7.22 4.46
N ARG A 498 35.96 6.06 4.44
CA ARG A 498 36.68 5.61 3.24
C ARG A 498 35.74 5.27 2.09
N SER A 499 34.63 4.61 2.37
CA SER A 499 33.61 4.28 1.37
C SER A 499 33.03 5.55 0.75
N LEU A 500 32.71 6.56 1.57
CA LEU A 500 32.21 7.85 1.08
C LEU A 500 33.28 8.69 0.37
N ARG A 501 34.53 8.68 0.84
CA ARG A 501 35.57 9.52 0.24
C ARG A 501 36.11 8.97 -1.07
N TYR A 502 36.24 7.64 -1.19
CA TYR A 502 36.98 7.02 -2.30
C TYR A 502 36.13 6.11 -3.19
N HIS A 503 35.00 5.59 -2.70
CA HIS A 503 34.25 4.52 -3.39
C HIS A 503 32.82 4.90 -3.78
N VAL A 504 32.38 6.16 -3.60
CA VAL A 504 31.01 6.58 -3.97
C VAL A 504 30.70 6.30 -5.43
N GLY A 505 31.65 6.52 -6.34
CA GLY A 505 31.47 6.21 -7.76
C GLY A 505 31.16 4.73 -8.02
N SER A 506 31.98 3.83 -7.46
CA SER A 506 31.79 2.38 -7.60
C SER A 506 30.51 1.90 -6.93
N LEU A 507 30.18 2.46 -5.76
CA LEU A 507 28.93 2.17 -5.05
C LEU A 507 27.71 2.64 -5.84
N ALA A 508 27.78 3.82 -6.46
CA ALA A 508 26.73 4.35 -7.33
C ALA A 508 26.54 3.52 -8.59
N LEU A 509 27.64 3.12 -9.24
CA LEU A 509 27.59 2.24 -10.42
C LEU A 509 27.02 0.86 -10.08
N GLY A 510 27.55 0.23 -9.01
CA GLY A 510 27.08 -1.08 -8.57
C GLY A 510 25.61 -1.06 -8.15
N SER A 511 25.17 -0.03 -7.43
CA SER A 511 23.76 0.13 -7.07
C SER A 511 22.85 0.35 -8.27
N PHE A 512 23.31 1.03 -9.32
CA PHE A 512 22.55 1.18 -10.57
C PHE A 512 22.41 -0.15 -11.31
N LEU A 513 23.50 -0.94 -11.40
CA LEU A 513 23.46 -2.28 -12.00
C LEU A 513 22.51 -3.22 -11.26
N LEU A 514 22.47 -3.13 -9.92
CA LEU A 514 21.51 -3.88 -9.11
C LEU A 514 20.07 -3.54 -9.43
N ILE A 515 19.74 -2.32 -9.88
CA ILE A 515 18.38 -1.99 -10.34
C ILE A 515 18.04 -2.82 -11.59
N LEU A 516 18.94 -2.87 -12.56
CA LEU A 516 18.75 -3.65 -13.80
C LEU A 516 18.56 -5.13 -13.49
N GLU A 517 19.39 -5.68 -12.60
CA GLU A 517 19.29 -7.06 -12.15
C GLU A 517 17.99 -7.30 -11.35
N THR A 518 17.63 -6.39 -10.44
CA THR A 518 16.43 -6.53 -9.61
C THR A 518 15.17 -6.51 -10.45
N VAL A 519 15.09 -5.66 -11.48
CA VAL A 519 13.97 -5.69 -12.44
C VAL A 519 13.91 -7.04 -13.15
N GLY A 520 15.05 -7.55 -13.62
CA GLY A 520 15.14 -8.90 -14.21
C GLY A 520 14.69 -10.00 -13.24
N MET A 521 15.15 -9.95 -11.99
CA MET A 521 14.79 -10.91 -10.95
C MET A 521 13.31 -10.82 -10.56
N VAL A 522 12.70 -9.64 -10.51
CA VAL A 522 11.27 -9.48 -10.23
C VAL A 522 10.45 -10.08 -11.37
N VAL A 523 10.80 -9.80 -12.63
CA VAL A 523 10.11 -10.40 -13.78
C VAL A 523 10.23 -11.92 -13.75
N LEU A 524 11.43 -12.45 -13.54
CA LEU A 524 11.67 -13.89 -13.40
C LEU A 524 10.91 -14.48 -12.20
N ARG A 525 10.84 -13.77 -11.08
CA ARG A 525 10.14 -14.23 -9.88
C ARG A 525 8.63 -14.19 -10.05
N VAL A 526 8.08 -13.20 -10.74
CA VAL A 526 6.65 -13.16 -11.11
C VAL A 526 6.31 -14.29 -12.07
N LEU A 527 7.14 -14.51 -13.10
CA LEU A 527 7.01 -15.65 -14.01
C LEU A 527 7.07 -16.97 -13.22
N ASN A 528 8.01 -17.11 -12.29
CA ASN A 528 8.15 -18.30 -11.46
C ASN A 528 6.94 -18.47 -10.52
N ILE A 529 6.42 -17.40 -9.90
CA ILE A 529 5.20 -17.47 -9.07
C ILE A 529 4.00 -17.91 -9.90
N ILE A 530 3.85 -17.39 -11.13
CA ILE A 530 2.78 -17.81 -12.04
C ILE A 530 2.93 -19.29 -12.39
N VAL A 531 4.15 -19.73 -12.74
CA VAL A 531 4.46 -21.13 -13.07
C VAL A 531 4.22 -22.06 -11.88
N VAL A 532 4.71 -21.71 -10.70
CA VAL A 532 4.51 -22.48 -9.45
C VAL A 532 3.04 -22.51 -9.06
N SER A 533 2.31 -21.42 -9.21
CA SER A 533 0.86 -21.37 -8.93
C SER A 533 0.08 -22.25 -9.90
N LEU A 534 0.44 -22.26 -11.20
CA LEU A 534 -0.14 -23.14 -12.21
C LEU A 534 0.19 -24.63 -11.93
N LEU A 535 1.43 -24.93 -11.54
CA LEU A 535 1.86 -26.27 -11.11
C LEU A 535 1.10 -26.73 -9.86
N PHE A 536 0.93 -25.85 -8.87
CA PHE A 536 0.17 -26.14 -7.65
C PHE A 536 -1.32 -26.39 -7.96
N LEU A 537 -1.92 -25.57 -8.84
CA LEU A 537 -3.26 -25.80 -9.38
C LEU A 537 -3.37 -27.16 -10.09
N HIS A 538 -2.38 -27.53 -10.90
CA HIS A 538 -2.36 -28.83 -11.58
C HIS A 538 -2.24 -30.00 -10.59
N PHE A 539 -1.37 -29.90 -9.59
CA PHE A 539 -1.19 -30.93 -8.55
C PHE A 539 -2.44 -31.10 -7.67
N THR A 540 -3.08 -30.00 -7.31
CA THR A 540 -4.32 -30.02 -6.53
C THR A 540 -5.48 -30.59 -7.35
N PHE A 541 -5.64 -30.19 -8.63
CA PHE A 541 -6.63 -30.78 -9.53
C PHE A 541 -6.41 -32.28 -9.76
N SER A 542 -5.17 -32.71 -10.02
CA SER A 542 -4.82 -34.12 -10.19
C SER A 542 -5.14 -34.94 -8.93
N SER A 543 -4.84 -34.41 -7.76
CA SER A 543 -5.13 -35.05 -6.47
C SER A 543 -6.65 -35.16 -6.23
N ILE A 544 -7.42 -34.10 -6.52
CA ILE A 544 -8.88 -34.11 -6.42
C ILE A 544 -9.50 -35.12 -7.40
N ILE A 545 -9.01 -35.21 -8.64
CA ILE A 545 -9.48 -36.20 -9.63
C ILE A 545 -9.20 -37.63 -9.17
N ARG A 546 -8.02 -37.89 -8.57
CA ARG A 546 -7.68 -39.21 -8.00
C ARG A 546 -8.59 -39.55 -6.81
N MET A 547 -8.89 -38.57 -5.95
CA MET A 547 -9.79 -38.75 -4.81
C MET A 547 -11.24 -39.02 -5.25
N CYS A 548 -11.75 -38.28 -6.25
CA CYS A 548 -13.05 -38.55 -6.87
C CYS A 548 -13.13 -39.94 -7.53
N LYS A 549 -12.06 -40.37 -8.21
CA LYS A 549 -11.98 -41.74 -8.78
C LYS A 549 -11.97 -42.80 -7.68
N TRP A 550 -11.27 -42.57 -6.58
CA TRP A 550 -11.23 -43.49 -5.43
C TRP A 550 -12.59 -43.59 -4.73
N MET A 551 -13.27 -42.47 -4.50
CA MET A 551 -14.62 -42.45 -3.91
C MET A 551 -15.66 -43.15 -4.81
N ASN A 552 -15.62 -42.93 -6.13
CA ASN A 552 -16.49 -43.65 -7.06
C ASN A 552 -16.18 -45.15 -7.13
N GLY A 553 -14.91 -45.53 -7.01
CA GLY A 553 -14.49 -46.94 -6.89
C GLY A 553 -15.03 -47.60 -5.62
N TYR A 554 -14.95 -46.91 -4.49
CA TYR A 554 -15.48 -47.39 -3.21
C TYR A 554 -17.02 -47.55 -3.24
N SER A 555 -17.73 -46.62 -3.88
CA SER A 555 -19.19 -46.70 -4.02
C SER A 555 -19.62 -47.89 -4.89
N ARG A 556 -18.86 -48.25 -5.94
CA ARG A 556 -19.11 -49.45 -6.76
C ARG A 556 -18.84 -50.74 -5.99
N ILE A 557 -17.77 -50.78 -5.18
CA ILE A 557 -17.42 -51.95 -4.37
C ILE A 557 -18.43 -52.17 -3.23
N ALA A 558 -18.90 -51.08 -2.60
CA ALA A 558 -19.94 -51.13 -1.57
C ALA A 558 -21.31 -51.56 -2.13
N PHE A 559 -21.65 -51.17 -3.36
CA PHE A 559 -22.88 -51.59 -4.04
C PHE A 559 -22.85 -53.07 -4.45
N LEU A 560 -21.72 -53.57 -4.98
CA LEU A 560 -21.56 -54.99 -5.34
C LEU A 560 -21.55 -55.93 -4.12
N LYS A 561 -21.09 -55.46 -2.95
CA LYS A 561 -21.16 -56.21 -1.68
C LYS A 561 -22.57 -56.28 -1.07
N ARG A 562 -23.53 -55.50 -1.57
CA ARG A 562 -24.95 -55.52 -1.14
C ARG A 562 -25.87 -56.33 -2.07
N LEU A 563 -25.36 -56.71 -3.25
CA LEU A 563 -26.08 -57.50 -4.26
C LEU A 563 -25.69 -58.99 -4.25
N ARG A 564 -24.74 -59.37 -3.39
CA ARG A 564 -24.31 -60.75 -3.13
C ARG A 564 -24.61 -61.05 -1.67
#